data_AF-A0A3D9H4R5-F1
#
_entry.id   AF-A0A3D9H4R5-F1
#
_cell.length_a   1.000
_cell.length_b   1.000
_cell.length_c   1.000
_cell.angle_alpha   90.00
_cell.angle_beta   90.00
_cell.angle_gamma   90.00
#
_symmetry.space_group_name_H-M   'P 1'
#
loop_
_entity.id
_entity.type
_entity.pdbx_description
1 polymer ?
#
loop_
_entity_poly.entity_id
_entity_poly.type
_entity_poly.pdbx_seq_one_letter_code
_entity_poly.pdbx_strand_id
1 'polypeptide(L)'
;MSDDNKNLSDDLDDMIGDVKEGAKKAGDKISQKANEFSDDAKELGREAKQAASDFADDAKQVLSDGKNVAIIAHIWWIGWIIALIMNNGEKKTELGSFYIRQMLGLLLFSFLSWIPIPYFPFIIGVAGLVLWIMSLIGALSGEKKPVPIIGEQFQDWFKSL
;
A
#
# COMPACT_ATOMS: atom_id res chain seq x y z
N MET A 1 76.40 9.73 -41.73
CA MET A 1 75.82 9.72 -40.37
C MET A 1 74.30 9.98 -40.42
N SER A 2 73.57 9.45 -41.42
CA SER A 2 72.17 9.83 -41.66
C SER A 2 71.18 8.65 -41.61
N ASP A 3 71.68 7.41 -41.65
CA ASP A 3 70.83 6.21 -41.70
C ASP A 3 70.37 5.72 -40.31
N ASP A 4 71.16 5.94 -39.25
CA ASP A 4 70.79 5.55 -37.88
C ASP A 4 69.67 6.42 -37.28
N ASN A 5 69.52 7.67 -37.73
CA ASN A 5 68.47 8.59 -37.25
C ASN A 5 67.08 8.26 -37.83
N LYS A 6 67.03 7.50 -38.94
CA LYS A 6 65.79 7.15 -39.63
C LYS A 6 65.07 5.96 -38.99
N ASN A 7 65.81 4.91 -38.62
CA ASN A 7 65.26 3.76 -37.88
C ASN A 7 64.77 4.15 -36.48
N LEU A 8 65.48 5.08 -35.82
CA LEU A 8 65.09 5.53 -34.48
C LEU A 8 63.77 6.31 -34.49
N SER A 9 63.49 7.06 -35.57
CA SER A 9 62.26 7.82 -35.73
C SER A 9 61.06 6.92 -36.03
N ASP A 10 61.24 5.91 -36.89
CA ASP A 10 60.19 4.96 -37.25
C ASP A 10 59.81 4.07 -36.05
N ASP A 11 60.79 3.59 -35.26
CA ASP A 11 60.53 2.84 -34.02
C ASP A 11 59.79 3.69 -32.96
N LEU A 12 60.08 4.99 -32.91
CA LEU A 12 59.40 5.95 -32.03
C LEU A 12 57.95 6.18 -32.46
N ASP A 13 57.69 6.30 -33.76
CA ASP A 13 56.34 6.49 -34.29
C ASP A 13 55.47 5.23 -34.12
N ASP A 14 56.03 4.04 -34.31
CA ASP A 14 55.34 2.77 -34.04
C ASP A 14 55.02 2.59 -32.56
N MET A 15 55.97 2.91 -31.66
CA MET A 15 55.73 2.86 -30.22
C MET A 15 54.66 3.87 -29.77
N ILE A 16 54.65 5.08 -30.35
CA ILE A 16 53.60 6.08 -30.10
C ILE A 16 52.25 5.59 -30.63
N GLY A 17 52.24 4.89 -31.77
CA GLY A 17 51.08 4.21 -32.33
C GLY A 17 50.48 3.18 -31.37
N ASP A 18 51.30 2.25 -30.89
CA ASP A 18 50.90 1.21 -29.94
C ASP A 18 50.40 1.77 -28.62
N VAL A 19 51.05 2.82 -28.10
CA VAL A 19 50.60 3.54 -26.90
C VAL A 19 49.24 4.19 -27.12
N LYS A 20 49.03 4.81 -28.29
CA LYS A 20 47.76 5.46 -28.64
C LYS A 20 46.63 4.44 -28.82
N GLU A 21 46.92 3.29 -29.41
CA GLU A 21 45.96 2.20 -29.57
C GLU A 21 45.62 1.53 -28.23
N GLY A 22 46.62 1.27 -27.38
CA GLY A 22 46.43 0.79 -26.01
C GLY A 22 45.58 1.75 -25.17
N ALA A 23 45.84 3.05 -25.26
CA ALA A 23 45.05 4.09 -24.60
C ALA A 23 43.60 4.13 -25.12
N LYS A 24 43.39 4.01 -26.43
CA LYS A 24 42.06 3.98 -27.05
C LYS A 24 41.26 2.75 -26.59
N LYS A 25 41.88 1.57 -26.61
CA LYS A 25 41.25 0.31 -26.19
C LYS A 25 40.91 0.30 -24.70
N ALA A 26 41.76 0.90 -23.87
CA ALA A 26 41.48 1.10 -22.45
C ALA A 26 40.30 2.07 -22.24
N GLY A 27 40.27 3.18 -22.98
CA GLY A 27 39.17 4.14 -22.97
C GLY A 27 37.84 3.52 -23.38
N ASP A 28 37.82 2.73 -24.47
CA ASP A 28 36.63 2.05 -24.96
C ASP A 28 36.07 1.05 -23.92
N LYS A 29 36.95 0.30 -23.25
CA LYS A 29 36.56 -0.65 -22.20
C LYS A 29 35.99 0.01 -20.95
N ILE A 30 36.53 1.18 -20.58
CA ILE A 30 36.01 2.01 -19.48
C ILE A 30 34.63 2.55 -19.86
N SER A 31 34.47 3.06 -21.07
CA SER A 31 33.20 3.59 -21.57
C SER A 31 32.12 2.50 -21.61
N GLN A 32 32.48 1.30 -22.08
CA GLN A 32 31.58 0.15 -22.10
C GLN A 32 31.12 -0.23 -20.70
N LYS A 33 32.03 -0.36 -19.73
CA LYS A 33 31.68 -0.68 -18.34
C LYS A 33 30.84 0.42 -17.68
N ALA A 34 31.10 1.68 -18.01
CA ALA A 34 30.31 2.80 -17.49
C ALA A 34 28.87 2.77 -18.04
N ASN A 35 28.69 2.42 -19.31
CA ASN A 35 27.37 2.27 -19.92
C ASN A 35 26.62 1.06 -19.35
N GLU A 36 27.28 -0.09 -19.22
CA GLU A 36 26.72 -1.30 -18.61
C GLU A 36 26.25 -1.02 -17.17
N PHE A 37 27.10 -0.38 -16.36
CA PHE A 37 26.72 0.02 -15.00
C PHE A 37 25.55 1.02 -14.96
N SER A 38 25.49 1.95 -15.93
CA SER A 38 24.39 2.90 -16.03
C SER A 38 23.07 2.21 -16.38
N ASP A 39 23.12 1.21 -17.25
CA ASP A 39 21.94 0.48 -17.69
C ASP A 39 21.46 -0.50 -16.61
N ASP A 40 22.36 -1.19 -15.91
CA ASP A 40 22.04 -2.00 -14.72
C ASP A 40 21.37 -1.14 -13.64
N ALA A 41 21.89 0.07 -13.38
CA ALA A 41 21.30 0.98 -12.40
C ALA A 41 19.89 1.46 -12.82
N LYS A 42 19.66 1.68 -14.13
CA LYS A 42 18.33 2.03 -14.65
C LYS A 42 17.38 0.84 -14.55
N GLU A 43 17.85 -0.38 -14.83
CA GLU A 43 17.06 -1.60 -14.74
C GLU A 43 16.62 -1.85 -13.30
N LEU A 44 17.55 -1.83 -12.35
CA LEU A 44 17.23 -1.96 -10.92
C LEU A 44 16.26 -0.89 -10.44
N GLY A 45 16.42 0.36 -10.90
CA GLY A 45 15.48 1.45 -10.60
C GLY A 45 14.08 1.22 -11.19
N ARG A 46 13.98 0.62 -12.38
CA ARG A 46 12.70 0.25 -13.00
C ARG A 46 12.04 -0.91 -12.28
N GLU A 47 12.79 -1.97 -11.94
CA GLU A 47 12.29 -3.11 -11.18
C GLU A 47 11.77 -2.67 -9.81
N ALA A 48 12.53 -1.83 -9.09
CA ALA A 48 12.09 -1.30 -7.81
C ALA A 48 10.80 -0.47 -7.94
N LYS A 49 10.68 0.35 -8.98
CA LYS A 49 9.47 1.13 -9.26
C LYS A 49 8.28 0.23 -9.59
N GLN A 50 8.49 -0.83 -10.37
CA GLN A 50 7.47 -1.78 -10.75
C GLN A 50 6.98 -2.59 -9.54
N ALA A 51 7.89 -3.11 -8.72
CA ALA A 51 7.53 -3.80 -7.48
C ALA A 51 6.73 -2.89 -6.52
N ALA A 52 7.10 -1.61 -6.44
CA ALA A 52 6.37 -0.63 -5.64
C ALA A 52 4.97 -0.33 -6.21
N SER A 53 4.80 -0.24 -7.53
CA SER A 53 3.47 -0.06 -8.14
C SER A 53 2.60 -1.29 -7.96
N ASP A 54 3.16 -2.49 -8.17
CA ASP A 54 2.43 -3.75 -8.04
C ASP A 54 1.95 -3.94 -6.58
N PHE A 55 2.81 -3.65 -5.60
CA PHE A 55 2.41 -3.65 -4.19
C PHE A 55 1.32 -2.61 -3.87
N ALA A 56 1.41 -1.41 -4.45
CA ALA A 56 0.41 -0.36 -4.24
C ALA A 56 -0.94 -0.73 -4.85
N ASP A 57 -0.95 -1.39 -6.01
CA ASP A 57 -2.16 -1.87 -6.67
C ASP A 57 -2.78 -3.06 -5.93
N ASP A 58 -1.97 -4.01 -5.46
CA ASP A 58 -2.42 -5.11 -4.59
C ASP A 58 -3.01 -4.56 -3.29
N ALA A 59 -2.33 -3.62 -2.65
CA ALA A 59 -2.84 -2.94 -1.46
C ALA A 59 -4.15 -2.22 -1.75
N LYS A 60 -4.25 -1.50 -2.88
CA LYS A 60 -5.49 -0.82 -3.29
C LYS A 60 -6.62 -1.82 -3.53
N GLN A 61 -6.35 -2.98 -4.13
CA GLN A 61 -7.33 -4.04 -4.35
C GLN A 61 -7.83 -4.59 -3.02
N VAL A 62 -6.93 -4.99 -2.12
CA VAL A 62 -7.27 -5.47 -0.78
C VAL A 62 -8.08 -4.42 -0.02
N LEU A 63 -7.65 -3.16 -0.03
CA LEU A 63 -8.35 -2.08 0.68
C LEU A 63 -9.70 -1.72 0.02
N SER A 64 -9.88 -1.92 -1.28
CA SER A 64 -11.16 -1.66 -1.96
C SER A 64 -12.16 -2.82 -1.87
N ASP A 65 -11.75 -3.99 -1.38
CA ASP A 65 -12.67 -5.10 -1.14
C ASP A 65 -13.64 -4.72 -0.01
N GLY A 66 -14.94 -4.80 -0.31
CA GLY A 66 -16.00 -4.49 0.63
C GLY A 66 -15.88 -5.29 1.94
N LYS A 67 -15.39 -6.54 1.87
CA LYS A 67 -15.12 -7.35 3.08
C LYS A 67 -14.05 -6.72 3.95
N ASN A 68 -12.96 -6.25 3.36
CA ASN A 68 -11.87 -5.62 4.11
C ASN A 68 -12.30 -4.27 4.67
N VAL A 69 -13.03 -3.45 3.90
CA VAL A 69 -13.66 -2.22 4.41
C VAL A 69 -14.54 -2.54 5.63
N ALA A 70 -15.38 -3.57 5.54
CA ALA A 70 -16.24 -3.97 6.65
C ALA A 70 -15.46 -4.40 7.88
N ILE A 71 -14.37 -5.17 7.74
CA ILE A 71 -13.50 -5.57 8.86
C ILE A 71 -12.82 -4.34 9.46
N ILE A 72 -12.26 -3.44 8.63
CA ILE A 72 -11.59 -2.22 9.07
C ILE A 72 -12.54 -1.31 9.86
N ALA A 73 -13.82 -1.24 9.49
CA ALA A 73 -14.83 -0.48 10.22
C ALA A 73 -14.97 -0.89 11.70
N HIS A 74 -14.57 -2.12 12.06
CA HIS A 74 -14.63 -2.63 13.44
C HIS A 74 -13.41 -2.23 14.29
N ILE A 75 -12.37 -1.61 13.71
CA ILE A 75 -11.16 -1.17 14.44
C ILE A 75 -11.44 0.18 15.14
N TRP A 76 -12.48 0.20 15.98
CA TRP A 76 -12.91 1.36 16.79
C TRP A 76 -13.05 2.66 15.97
N TRP A 77 -12.99 3.83 16.60
CA TRP A 77 -13.16 5.13 15.94
C TRP A 77 -12.20 5.36 14.78
N ILE A 78 -10.93 4.98 14.93
CA ILE A 78 -9.90 5.20 13.89
C ILE A 78 -10.19 4.34 12.65
N GLY A 79 -10.44 3.05 12.84
CA GLY A 79 -10.79 2.13 11.77
C GLY A 79 -12.10 2.50 11.09
N TRP A 80 -13.09 2.94 11.86
CA TRP A 80 -14.36 3.40 11.31
C TRP A 80 -14.20 4.60 10.38
N ILE A 81 -13.41 5.63 10.77
CA ILE A 81 -13.12 6.78 9.90
C ILE A 81 -12.38 6.33 8.63
N ILE A 82 -11.39 5.45 8.77
CA ILE A 82 -10.63 4.92 7.64
C ILE A 82 -11.57 4.17 6.68
N ALA A 83 -12.44 3.30 7.18
CA ALA A 83 -13.41 2.57 6.37
C ALA A 83 -14.37 3.52 5.64
N LEU A 84 -14.80 4.61 6.28
CA LEU A 84 -15.65 5.62 5.67
C LEU A 84 -14.96 6.31 4.49
N ILE A 85 -13.68 6.66 4.63
CA ILE A 85 -12.87 7.23 3.54
C ILE A 85 -12.64 6.21 2.42
N MET A 86 -12.35 4.95 2.77
CA MET A 86 -12.11 3.87 1.82
C MET A 86 -13.35 3.53 0.98
N ASN A 87 -14.53 3.62 1.59
CA ASN A 87 -15.82 3.28 0.99
C ASN A 87 -16.57 4.52 0.45
N ASN A 88 -15.85 5.37 -0.29
CA ASN A 88 -16.38 6.61 -0.84
C ASN A 88 -16.22 6.67 -2.37
N GLY A 89 -17.06 7.46 -3.03
CA GLY A 89 -17.05 7.67 -4.48
C GLY A 89 -17.19 6.36 -5.27
N GLU A 90 -16.27 6.13 -6.21
CA GLU A 90 -16.28 4.97 -7.11
C GLU A 90 -15.94 3.64 -6.43
N LYS A 91 -15.38 3.67 -5.20
CA LYS A 91 -15.01 2.48 -4.42
C LYS A 91 -16.09 2.06 -3.41
N LYS A 92 -17.28 2.67 -3.49
CA LYS A 92 -18.37 2.40 -2.56
C LYS A 92 -18.89 0.98 -2.78
N THR A 93 -18.80 0.16 -1.75
CA THR A 93 -19.36 -1.19 -1.73
C THR A 93 -20.57 -1.25 -0.82
N GLU A 94 -21.56 -2.07 -1.18
CA GLU A 94 -22.76 -2.20 -0.36
C GLU A 94 -22.45 -2.85 1.00
N LEU A 95 -21.50 -3.79 1.03
CA LEU A 95 -21.08 -4.47 2.26
C LEU A 95 -20.30 -3.53 3.19
N GLY A 96 -19.37 -2.76 2.62
CA GLY A 96 -18.65 -1.71 3.36
C GLY A 96 -19.61 -0.68 3.94
N SER A 97 -20.53 -0.13 3.14
CA SER A 97 -21.54 0.82 3.59
C SER A 97 -22.44 0.24 4.69
N PHE A 98 -22.84 -1.02 4.59
CA PHE A 98 -23.63 -1.70 5.62
C PHE A 98 -22.91 -1.74 6.97
N TYR A 99 -21.65 -2.18 6.98
CA TYR A 99 -20.88 -2.30 8.21
C TYR A 99 -20.38 -0.96 8.77
N ILE A 100 -20.15 0.04 7.92
CA ILE A 100 -19.89 1.43 8.36
C ILE A 100 -21.09 1.99 9.12
N ARG A 101 -22.31 1.82 8.60
CA ARG A 101 -23.55 2.24 9.27
C ARG A 101 -23.79 1.48 10.57
N GLN A 102 -23.60 0.16 10.55
CA GLN A 102 -23.75 -0.68 11.74
C GLN A 102 -22.74 -0.32 12.85
N MET A 103 -21.47 -0.13 12.49
CA MET A 103 -20.42 0.25 13.44
C MET A 103 -20.65 1.66 13.98
N LEU A 104 -21.10 2.62 13.17
CA LEU A 104 -21.48 3.93 13.67
C LEU A 104 -22.58 3.81 14.74
N GLY A 105 -23.60 2.99 14.48
CA GLY A 105 -24.66 2.70 15.44
C GLY A 105 -24.15 2.12 16.75
N LEU A 106 -23.26 1.12 16.69
CA LEU A 106 -22.65 0.53 17.90
C LEU A 106 -21.73 1.48 18.66
N LEU A 107 -20.94 2.29 17.95
CA LEU A 107 -20.09 3.32 18.54
C LEU A 107 -20.95 4.37 19.25
N LEU A 108 -22.05 4.80 18.64
CA LEU A 108 -22.99 5.72 19.27
C LEU A 108 -23.74 5.08 20.44
N PHE A 109 -24.13 3.81 20.31
CA PHE A 109 -24.74 3.03 21.39
C PHE A 109 -23.80 2.90 22.60
N SER A 110 -22.49 2.84 22.39
CA SER A 110 -21.52 2.76 23.48
C SER A 110 -21.60 3.94 24.45
N PHE A 111 -22.05 5.12 24.00
CA PHE A 111 -22.24 6.31 24.86
C PHE A 111 -23.33 6.13 25.92
N LEU A 112 -24.26 5.18 25.78
CA LEU A 112 -25.19 4.84 26.86
C LEU A 112 -24.43 4.43 28.13
N SER A 113 -23.24 3.85 27.98
CA SER A 113 -22.37 3.48 29.12
C SER A 113 -21.88 4.68 29.93
N TRP A 114 -22.06 5.92 29.45
CA TRP A 114 -21.68 7.13 30.18
C TRP A 114 -22.70 7.53 31.26
N ILE A 115 -23.89 6.93 31.26
CA ILE A 115 -24.94 7.22 32.23
C ILE A 115 -24.51 6.66 33.60
N PRO A 116 -24.34 7.49 34.65
CA PRO A 116 -23.76 7.07 35.93
C PRO A 116 -24.77 6.36 36.85
N ILE A 117 -25.45 5.35 36.32
CA ILE A 117 -26.35 4.47 37.09
C ILE A 117 -25.53 3.24 37.52
N PRO A 118 -25.58 2.82 38.80
CA PRO A 118 -24.87 1.62 39.27
C PRO A 118 -25.15 0.40 38.39
N TYR A 119 -24.10 -0.35 38.04
CA TYR A 119 -24.13 -1.55 37.19
C TYR A 119 -24.58 -1.37 35.73
N PHE A 120 -25.24 -0.26 35.38
CA PHE A 120 -25.74 0.00 34.03
C PHE A 120 -24.63 0.08 32.96
N PRO A 121 -23.52 0.82 33.15
CA PRO A 121 -22.41 0.84 32.20
C PRO A 121 -21.81 -0.55 31.94
N PHE A 122 -21.76 -1.42 32.96
CA PHE A 122 -21.25 -2.77 32.81
C PHE A 122 -22.17 -3.62 31.93
N ILE A 123 -23.48 -3.55 32.15
CA ILE A 123 -24.48 -4.27 31.35
C ILE A 123 -24.45 -3.80 29.89
N ILE A 124 -24.44 -2.48 29.66
CA ILE A 124 -24.36 -1.90 28.32
C ILE A 124 -23.03 -2.26 27.65
N GLY A 125 -21.91 -2.24 28.38
CA GLY A 125 -20.61 -2.62 27.87
C GLY A 125 -20.56 -4.08 27.41
N VAL A 126 -21.09 -5.01 28.21
CA VAL A 126 -21.17 -6.43 27.83
C VAL A 126 -22.10 -6.63 26.63
N ALA A 127 -23.29 -6.02 26.64
CA ALA A 127 -24.22 -6.10 25.52
C ALA A 127 -23.60 -5.52 24.23
N GLY A 128 -22.97 -4.35 24.32
CA GLY A 128 -22.27 -3.70 23.21
C GLY A 128 -21.13 -4.56 22.67
N LEU A 129 -20.34 -5.19 23.53
CA LEU A 129 -19.28 -6.11 23.11
C LEU A 129 -19.83 -7.33 22.37
N VAL A 130 -20.93 -7.92 22.87
CA VAL A 130 -21.60 -9.06 22.23
C VAL A 130 -22.14 -8.68 20.85
N LEU A 131 -22.79 -7.52 20.71
CA LEU A 131 -23.27 -7.02 19.43
C LEU A 131 -22.10 -6.72 18.47
N TRP A 132 -20.99 -6.18 18.98
CA TRP A 132 -19.78 -5.92 18.18
C TRP A 132 -19.18 -7.22 17.64
N ILE A 133 -19.07 -8.28 18.47
CA ILE A 133 -18.58 -9.59 18.04
C ILE A 133 -19.50 -10.20 16.97
N MET A 134 -20.81 -10.16 17.16
CA MET A 134 -21.77 -10.66 16.16
C MET A 134 -21.66 -9.92 14.83
N SER A 135 -21.51 -8.59 14.88
CA SER A 135 -21.28 -7.78 13.69
C SER A 135 -19.98 -8.19 12.99
N LEU A 136 -18.89 -8.39 13.74
CA LEU A 136 -17.59 -8.77 13.18
C LEU A 136 -17.67 -10.13 12.48
N ILE A 137 -18.36 -11.11 13.07
CA ILE A 137 -18.57 -12.43 12.44
C ILE A 137 -19.30 -12.29 11.11
N GLY A 138 -20.32 -11.43 11.04
CA GLY A 138 -21.00 -11.14 9.79
C GLY A 138 -20.09 -10.53 8.73
N ALA A 139 -19.24 -9.57 9.13
CA ALA A 139 -18.27 -8.93 8.23
C ALA A 139 -17.25 -9.95 7.69
N LEU A 140 -16.72 -10.82 8.55
CA LEU A 140 -15.82 -11.91 8.17
C LEU A 140 -16.49 -12.90 7.21
N SER A 141 -17.78 -13.16 7.40
CA SER A 141 -18.57 -14.01 6.49
C SER A 141 -18.75 -13.34 5.12
N GLY A 142 -18.73 -12.01 5.05
CA GLY A 142 -19.04 -11.26 3.82
C GLY A 142 -20.54 -11.21 3.54
N GLU A 143 -21.36 -11.38 4.57
CA GLU A 143 -22.82 -11.28 4.49
C GLU A 143 -23.29 -10.05 5.26
N LYS A 144 -24.33 -9.37 4.79
CA LYS A 144 -24.91 -8.22 5.50
C LYS A 144 -25.78 -8.70 6.66
N LYS A 145 -25.16 -8.99 7.80
CA LYS A 145 -25.87 -9.44 9.00
C LYS A 145 -26.09 -8.28 9.97
N PRO A 146 -27.34 -7.82 10.14
CA PRO A 146 -27.65 -6.79 11.11
C PRO A 146 -27.47 -7.34 12.52
N VAL A 147 -26.95 -6.51 13.43
CA VAL A 147 -26.95 -6.88 14.86
C VAL A 147 -28.40 -7.02 15.35
N PRO A 148 -28.69 -7.97 16.24
CA PRO A 148 -30.06 -8.18 16.71
C PRO A 148 -30.59 -6.95 17.45
N ILE A 149 -31.92 -6.81 17.48
CA ILE A 149 -32.69 -5.75 18.18
C ILE A 149 -32.62 -4.37 17.51
N ILE A 150 -31.41 -3.88 17.20
CA ILE A 150 -31.17 -2.48 16.79
C ILE A 150 -30.44 -2.31 15.44
N GLY A 151 -30.01 -3.41 14.81
CA GLY A 151 -29.19 -3.35 13.59
C GLY A 151 -29.91 -2.75 12.39
N GLU A 152 -31.20 -3.08 12.20
CA GLU A 152 -32.01 -2.52 11.11
C GLU A 152 -32.19 -1.00 11.28
N GLN A 153 -32.43 -0.55 12.52
CA GLN A 153 -32.57 0.85 12.86
C GLN A 153 -31.29 1.64 12.56
N PHE A 154 -30.11 1.04 12.76
CA PHE A 154 -28.85 1.65 12.34
C PHE A 154 -28.77 1.83 10.82
N GLN A 155 -29.24 0.84 10.04
CA GLN A 155 -29.24 0.95 8.59
C GLN A 155 -30.16 2.09 8.11
N ASP A 156 -31.31 2.25 8.77
CA ASP A 156 -32.28 3.30 8.45
C ASP A 156 -31.81 4.70 8.88
N TRP A 157 -31.29 4.84 10.10
CA TRP A 157 -30.81 6.12 10.63
C TRP A 157 -29.61 6.65 9.86
N PHE A 158 -28.73 5.76 9.41
CA PHE A 158 -27.49 6.13 8.74
C PHE A 158 -27.52 5.85 7.24
N LYS A 159 -28.70 5.66 6.62
CA LYS A 159 -28.84 5.32 5.19
C LYS A 159 -28.20 6.30 4.20
N SER A 160 -27.87 7.52 4.63
CA SER A 160 -27.20 8.53 3.81
C SER A 160 -25.67 8.36 3.74
N LEU A 161 -25.08 7.49 4.58
CA LEU A 161 -23.66 7.09 4.55
C LEU A 161 -23.44 5.96 3.56
#